data_AF-A0A023D9M0-F1
#
_entry.id   AF-A0A023D9M0-F1
#
_cell.length_a   1.000
_cell.length_b   1.000
_cell.length_c   1.000
_cell.angle_alpha   90.00
_cell.angle_beta   90.00
_cell.angle_gamma   90.00
#
_symmetry.space_group_name_H-M   'P 1'
#
loop_
_entity.id
_entity.type
_entity.pdbx_description
1 polymer ?
#
loop_
_entity_poly.entity_id
_entity_poly.type
_entity_poly.pdbx_seq_one_letter_code
_entity_poly.pdbx_strand_id
1 'polypeptide(L)'
;MSGSSAFSDAPLADAEKTDVRRFCGYPAIGSVASGEDSWRFFTAYGSLEWRMNNLSSSELMQVRLYLSQIYPLETAVVGASANLDTGKAAVWTHNPNEVRDRMELYVLWRRRLCGFLGVPPGPDMADGSRIVV
;
A
#
# COMPACT_ATOMS: atom_id res chain seq x y z
N MET A 1 18.72 18.45 8.83
CA MET A 1 18.10 19.40 7.88
C MET A 1 16.69 18.91 7.58
N SER A 2 15.70 19.32 8.39
CA SER A 2 14.30 18.93 8.21
C SER A 2 13.67 19.86 7.17
N GLY A 3 13.93 19.58 5.89
CA GLY A 3 13.19 20.17 4.79
C GLY A 3 11.96 19.33 4.54
N SER A 4 10.90 19.48 5.33
CA SER A 4 9.60 18.94 4.95
C SER A 4 9.09 19.80 3.80
N SER A 5 9.42 19.40 2.57
CA SER A 5 8.62 19.79 1.42
C SER A 5 7.19 19.42 1.75
N ALA A 6 6.30 20.41 1.89
CA ALA A 6 4.89 20.12 2.07
C ALA A 6 4.44 19.28 0.86
N PHE A 7 3.85 18.12 1.11
CA PHE A 7 3.19 17.38 0.03
C PHE A 7 2.09 18.25 -0.56
N SER A 8 1.78 18.05 -1.85
CA SER A 8 0.66 18.73 -2.49
C SER A 8 -0.64 18.44 -1.72
N ASP A 9 -1.58 19.39 -1.73
CA ASP A 9 -2.96 19.23 -1.29
C ASP A 9 -3.95 19.24 -2.46
N ALA A 10 -3.46 19.22 -3.70
CA ALA A 10 -4.30 19.03 -4.87
C ALA A 10 -4.99 17.66 -4.82
N PRO A 11 -6.18 17.50 -5.42
CA PRO A 11 -6.82 16.20 -5.55
C PRO A 11 -5.85 15.12 -6.06
N LEU A 12 -6.03 13.88 -5.59
CA LEU A 12 -5.15 12.77 -5.99
C LEU A 12 -5.21 12.55 -7.50
N ALA A 13 -4.04 12.39 -8.12
CA ALA A 13 -3.94 11.96 -9.51
C ALA A 13 -4.39 10.51 -9.66
N ASP A 14 -4.76 10.10 -10.88
CA ASP A 14 -5.24 8.73 -11.13
C ASP A 14 -4.19 7.65 -10.80
N ALA A 15 -2.91 7.98 -11.00
CA ALA A 15 -1.80 7.13 -10.57
C ALA A 15 -1.76 6.97 -9.03
N GLU A 16 -1.89 8.06 -8.28
CA GLU A 16 -1.91 8.01 -6.81
C GLU A 16 -3.13 7.21 -6.30
N LYS A 17 -4.30 7.39 -6.92
CA LYS A 17 -5.50 6.58 -6.59
C LYS A 17 -5.27 5.10 -6.87
N THR A 18 -4.57 4.77 -7.95
CA THR A 18 -4.22 3.38 -8.30
C THR A 18 -3.28 2.78 -7.26
N ASP A 19 -2.26 3.52 -6.84
CA ASP A 19 -1.34 3.07 -5.79
C ASP A 19 -2.03 2.94 -4.43
N VAL A 20 -2.93 3.86 -4.06
CA VAL A 20 -3.71 3.75 -2.83
C VAL A 20 -4.52 2.45 -2.82
N ARG A 21 -5.21 2.10 -3.92
CA ARG A 21 -5.97 0.83 -4.02
C ARG A 21 -5.05 -0.37 -3.83
N ARG A 22 -3.97 -0.41 -4.60
CA ARG A 22 -2.98 -1.49 -4.60
C ARG A 22 -2.36 -1.68 -3.22
N PHE A 23 -1.92 -0.59 -2.58
CA PHE A 23 -1.36 -0.63 -1.24
C PHE A 23 -2.40 -0.94 -0.17
N CYS A 24 -3.67 -0.61 -0.38
CA CYS A 24 -4.76 -1.06 0.49
C CYS A 24 -5.24 -2.49 0.18
N GLY A 25 -4.68 -3.16 -0.82
CA GLY A 25 -4.98 -4.56 -1.16
C GLY A 25 -6.26 -4.74 -1.99
N TYR A 26 -6.75 -3.67 -2.60
CA TYR A 26 -7.91 -3.67 -3.48
C TYR A 26 -7.47 -3.85 -4.94
N PRO A 27 -8.25 -4.58 -5.76
CA PRO A 27 -7.93 -4.82 -7.17
C PRO A 27 -8.02 -3.53 -8.00
N ALA A 28 -7.40 -3.58 -9.18
CA ALA A 28 -7.51 -2.50 -10.16
C ALA A 28 -8.97 -2.35 -10.65
N ILE A 29 -9.38 -1.12 -10.94
CA ILE A 29 -10.73 -0.81 -11.46
C ILE A 29 -10.79 -0.94 -12.99
N GLY A 30 -9.68 -0.74 -13.69
CA GLY A 30 -9.66 -0.66 -15.16
C GLY A 30 -10.11 0.70 -15.71
N SER A 31 -10.21 0.81 -17.03
CA SER A 31 -10.45 2.07 -17.76
C SER A 31 -11.89 2.56 -17.71
N VAL A 32 -12.85 1.68 -17.36
CA VAL A 32 -14.27 2.04 -17.25
C VAL A 32 -14.86 1.31 -16.06
N ALA A 33 -15.55 2.02 -15.18
CA ALA A 33 -16.37 1.43 -14.12
C ALA A 33 -17.69 0.86 -14.69
N SER A 34 -17.61 0.10 -15.80
CA SER A 34 -18.76 -0.52 -16.48
C SER A 34 -18.52 -2.03 -16.56
N GLY A 35 -19.12 -2.77 -15.62
CA GLY A 35 -19.07 -4.22 -15.58
C GLY A 35 -19.66 -4.75 -14.28
N GLU A 36 -20.02 -6.04 -14.26
CA GLU A 36 -20.52 -6.76 -13.08
C GLU A 36 -19.47 -6.85 -11.95
N ASP A 37 -18.20 -6.56 -12.23
CA ASP A 37 -17.08 -6.43 -11.28
C ASP A 37 -16.90 -5.00 -10.71
N SER A 38 -17.89 -4.12 -10.89
CA SER A 38 -17.81 -2.74 -10.40
C SER A 38 -17.76 -2.68 -8.87
N TRP A 39 -16.86 -1.85 -8.32
CA TRP A 39 -16.74 -1.52 -6.89
C TRP A 39 -18.08 -1.14 -6.22
N ARG A 40 -19.08 -0.75 -7.00
CA ARG A 40 -20.44 -0.42 -6.55
C ARG A 40 -21.14 -1.57 -5.80
N PHE A 41 -20.75 -2.82 -6.08
CA PHE A 41 -21.30 -4.00 -5.40
C PHE A 41 -20.53 -4.37 -4.13
N PHE A 42 -19.36 -3.76 -3.88
CA PHE A 42 -18.54 -4.00 -2.69
C PHE A 42 -18.45 -2.73 -1.85
N THR A 43 -19.18 -2.70 -0.73
CA THR A 43 -19.29 -1.51 0.14
C THR A 43 -17.94 -0.93 0.56
N ALA A 44 -16.93 -1.77 0.81
CA ALA A 44 -15.59 -1.33 1.16
C ALA A 44 -14.87 -0.60 0.00
N TYR A 45 -15.10 -1.03 -1.24
CA TYR A 45 -14.46 -0.48 -2.43
C TYR A 45 -15.08 0.88 -2.77
N GLY A 46 -16.42 0.97 -2.73
CA GLY A 46 -17.11 2.25 -2.86
C GLY A 46 -16.77 3.24 -1.76
N SER A 47 -16.57 2.77 -0.53
CA SER A 47 -16.12 3.61 0.58
C SER A 47 -14.72 4.18 0.31
N LEU A 48 -13.79 3.37 -0.18
CA LEU A 48 -12.45 3.82 -0.55
C LEU A 48 -12.51 4.86 -1.69
N GLU A 49 -13.24 4.58 -2.76
CA GLU A 49 -13.41 5.50 -3.89
C GLU A 49 -14.00 6.83 -3.46
N TRP A 50 -15.07 6.81 -2.68
CA TRP A 50 -15.68 8.03 -2.18
C TRP A 50 -14.68 8.82 -1.33
N ARG A 51 -13.98 8.16 -0.40
CA ARG A 51 -12.98 8.83 0.46
C ARG A 51 -11.87 9.47 -0.35
N MET A 52 -11.22 8.76 -1.27
CA MET A 52 -10.14 9.30 -2.10
C MET A 52 -10.55 10.55 -2.90
N ASN A 53 -11.82 10.70 -3.23
CA ASN A 53 -12.35 11.87 -3.94
C ASN A 53 -12.83 13.00 -3.01
N ASN A 54 -12.87 12.78 -1.68
CA ASN A 54 -13.42 13.72 -0.69
C ASN A 54 -12.47 13.99 0.50
N LEU A 55 -11.19 13.67 0.38
CA LEU A 55 -10.18 13.99 1.41
C LEU A 55 -10.02 15.52 1.56
N SER A 56 -9.87 15.98 2.79
CA SER A 56 -9.44 17.35 3.08
C SER A 56 -7.98 17.59 2.64
N SER A 57 -7.58 18.86 2.53
CA SER A 57 -6.21 19.24 2.18
C SER A 57 -5.14 18.58 3.05
N SER A 58 -5.36 18.52 4.38
CA SER A 58 -4.44 17.86 5.31
C SER A 58 -4.39 16.35 5.12
N GLU A 59 -5.52 15.72 4.81
CA GLU A 59 -5.57 14.28 4.58
C GLU A 59 -4.90 13.90 3.26
N LEU A 60 -5.02 14.73 2.21
CA LEU A 60 -4.31 14.55 0.95
C LEU A 60 -2.79 14.55 1.15
N MET A 61 -2.27 15.50 1.93
CA MET A 61 -0.85 15.54 2.30
C MET A 61 -0.43 14.28 3.08
N GLN A 62 -1.28 13.82 4.00
CA GLN A 62 -1.00 12.63 4.81
C GLN A 62 -1.01 11.34 3.98
N VAL A 63 -1.92 11.21 3.02
CA VAL A 63 -1.91 10.09 2.06
C VAL A 63 -0.60 10.09 1.26
N ARG A 64 -0.17 11.25 0.76
CA ARG A 64 1.11 11.35 0.03
C ARG A 64 2.32 11.04 0.90
N LEU A 65 2.28 11.40 2.18
CA LEU A 65 3.28 10.95 3.14
C LEU A 65 3.30 9.42 3.23
N TYR A 66 2.14 8.76 3.41
CA TYR A 66 2.08 7.29 3.42
C TYR A 66 2.65 6.69 2.13
N LEU A 67 2.26 7.19 0.96
CA LEU A 67 2.78 6.73 -0.33
C LEU A 67 4.31 6.87 -0.37
N SER A 68 4.86 8.03 0.04
CA SER A 68 6.30 8.27 0.08
C SER A 68 7.09 7.31 0.97
N GLN A 69 6.45 6.77 2.02
CA GLN A 69 7.06 5.76 2.89
C GLN A 69 6.90 4.34 2.34
N ILE A 70 5.78 4.04 1.69
CA ILE A 70 5.48 2.70 1.19
C ILE A 70 6.29 2.37 -0.07
N TYR A 71 6.48 3.30 -1.02
CA TYR A 71 7.27 3.07 -2.24
C TYR A 71 8.70 2.54 -1.98
N PRO A 72 9.53 3.17 -1.12
CA PRO A 72 10.86 2.66 -0.85
C PRO A 72 10.84 1.31 -0.12
N LEU A 73 9.83 1.03 0.71
CA LEU A 73 9.69 -0.28 1.37
C LEU A 73 9.40 -1.39 0.38
N GLU A 74 8.51 -1.14 -0.60
CA GLU A 74 8.24 -2.08 -1.69
C GLU A 74 9.51 -2.38 -2.50
N THR A 75 10.26 -1.34 -2.88
CA THR A 75 11.53 -1.50 -3.61
C THR A 75 12.56 -2.25 -2.75
N ALA A 76 12.63 -1.98 -1.45
CA ALA A 76 13.53 -2.64 -0.52
C ALA A 76 13.22 -4.13 -0.33
N VAL A 77 11.95 -4.53 -0.39
CA VAL A 77 11.53 -5.94 -0.38
C VAL A 77 12.06 -6.65 -1.63
N VAL A 78 11.81 -6.09 -2.82
CA VAL A 78 12.26 -6.69 -4.07
C VAL A 78 13.79 -6.73 -4.14
N GLY A 79 14.48 -5.67 -3.73
CA GLY A 79 15.94 -5.63 -3.70
C GLY A 79 16.58 -6.65 -2.77
N ALA A 80 15.90 -7.06 -1.69
CA ALA A 80 16.39 -8.10 -0.78
C ALA A 80 16.41 -9.50 -1.43
N SER A 81 15.76 -9.69 -2.59
CA SER A 81 15.79 -10.97 -3.32
C SER A 81 17.19 -11.35 -3.78
N ALA A 82 18.08 -10.38 -3.99
CA ALA A 82 19.47 -10.62 -4.38
C ALA A 82 20.28 -11.42 -3.33
N ASN A 83 19.81 -11.42 -2.07
CA ASN A 83 20.49 -12.07 -0.95
C ASN A 83 19.89 -13.43 -0.57
N LEU A 84 18.90 -13.93 -1.32
CA LEU A 84 18.19 -15.17 -0.97
C LEU A 84 19.08 -16.42 -1.04
N ASP A 85 20.05 -16.45 -1.95
CA ASP A 85 20.86 -17.64 -2.22
C ASP A 85 22.22 -17.67 -1.48
N THR A 86 22.61 -16.57 -0.82
CA THR A 86 23.97 -16.43 -0.23
C THR A 86 23.91 -16.18 1.27
N GLY A 87 24.08 -17.25 2.05
CA GLY A 87 24.10 -17.18 3.52
C GLY A 87 25.37 -16.57 4.14
N LYS A 88 26.48 -16.53 3.40
CA LYS A 88 27.76 -15.96 3.83
C LYS A 88 28.62 -15.63 2.61
N ALA A 89 29.11 -14.40 2.52
CA ALA A 89 30.08 -13.97 1.52
C ALA A 89 31.33 -13.41 2.22
N ALA A 90 32.42 -14.19 2.18
CA ALA A 90 33.66 -13.88 2.89
C ALA A 90 33.45 -13.59 4.40
N VAL A 91 33.87 -12.42 4.89
CA VAL A 91 33.74 -11.99 6.30
C VAL A 91 32.34 -11.41 6.59
N TRP A 92 31.56 -11.10 5.55
CA TRP A 92 30.23 -10.51 5.70
C TRP A 92 29.18 -11.58 5.99
N THR A 93 28.39 -11.34 7.03
CA THR A 93 27.29 -12.22 7.47
C THR A 93 25.99 -11.45 7.25
N HIS A 94 25.08 -11.99 6.45
CA HIS A 94 23.79 -11.36 6.19
C HIS A 94 22.85 -11.47 7.42
N ASN A 95 21.83 -10.61 7.53
CA ASN A 95 20.74 -10.84 8.47
C ASN A 95 19.80 -11.90 7.87
N PRO A 96 19.69 -13.11 8.46
CA PRO A 96 18.83 -14.17 7.92
C PRO A 96 17.33 -13.79 7.95
N ASN A 97 16.97 -12.79 8.75
CA ASN A 97 15.59 -12.30 8.85
C ASN A 97 15.31 -11.09 7.94
N GLU A 98 16.27 -10.60 7.16
CA GLU A 98 16.14 -9.33 6.41
C GLU A 98 14.88 -9.28 5.55
N VAL A 99 14.61 -10.32 4.77
CA VAL A 99 13.44 -10.37 3.88
C VAL A 99 12.14 -10.36 4.69
N ARG A 100 12.10 -11.14 5.77
CA ARG A 100 10.92 -11.22 6.66
C ARG A 100 10.66 -9.87 7.33
N ASP A 101 11.68 -9.26 7.93
CA ASP A 101 11.55 -8.00 8.65
C ASP A 101 11.11 -6.85 7.70
N ARG A 102 11.61 -6.86 6.44
CA ARG A 102 11.19 -5.91 5.40
C ARG A 102 9.75 -6.11 4.96
N MET A 103 9.33 -7.36 4.76
CA MET A 103 7.94 -7.70 4.43
C MET A 103 6.99 -7.28 5.56
N GLU A 104 7.33 -7.56 6.82
CA GLU A 104 6.54 -7.16 7.99
C GLU A 104 6.41 -5.63 8.08
N LEU A 105 7.49 -4.90 7.85
CA LEU A 105 7.47 -3.43 7.84
C LEU A 105 6.62 -2.88 6.69
N TYR A 106 6.74 -3.46 5.49
CA TYR A 106 5.91 -3.09 4.34
C TYR A 106 4.42 -3.30 4.62
N VAL A 107 4.04 -4.49 5.13
CA VAL A 107 2.65 -4.81 5.50
C VAL A 107 2.13 -3.88 6.61
N LEU A 108 2.95 -3.55 7.60
CA LEU A 108 2.57 -2.63 8.68
C LEU A 108 2.19 -1.25 8.13
N TRP A 109 2.98 -0.68 7.22
CA TRP A 109 2.69 0.63 6.64
C TRP A 109 1.46 0.61 5.73
N ARG A 110 1.25 -0.47 4.97
CA ARG A 110 0.01 -0.69 4.21
C ARG A 110 -1.23 -0.75 5.12
N ARG A 111 -1.17 -1.50 6.22
CA ARG A 111 -2.26 -1.59 7.22
C ARG A 111 -2.54 -0.23 7.87
N ARG A 112 -1.51 0.58 8.14
CA ARG A 112 -1.67 1.95 8.65
C ARG A 112 -2.38 2.86 7.66
N LEU A 113 -2.08 2.74 6.36
CA LEU A 113 -2.80 3.48 5.32
C LEU A 113 -4.29 3.10 5.28
N CYS A 114 -4.62 1.80 5.33
CA CYS A 114 -6.01 1.34 5.42
C CYS A 114 -6.71 1.92 6.66
N GLY A 115 -6.04 1.89 7.82
CA GLY A 115 -6.56 2.45 9.06
C GLY A 115 -6.81 3.95 8.99
N PHE A 116 -5.88 4.70 8.39
CA PHE A 116 -6.04 6.15 8.15
C PHE A 116 -7.22 6.45 7.22
N LEU A 117 -7.31 5.70 6.11
CA LEU A 117 -8.43 5.79 5.18
C LEU A 117 -9.72 5.16 5.72
N GLY A 118 -9.71 4.59 6.93
CA GLY A 118 -10.85 3.94 7.59
C GLY A 118 -11.58 2.92 6.73
N VAL A 119 -10.82 2.16 5.94
CA VAL A 119 -11.31 1.02 5.16
C VAL A 119 -10.66 -0.25 5.70
N PRO A 120 -11.35 -1.41 5.65
CA PRO A 120 -10.69 -2.67 5.97
C PRO A 120 -9.54 -2.94 4.99
N PRO A 121 -8.52 -3.73 5.37
CA PRO A 121 -7.56 -4.25 4.39
C PRO A 121 -8.29 -5.05 3.31
N GLY A 122 -7.91 -4.85 2.06
CA GLY A 122 -8.49 -5.57 0.93
C GLY A 122 -8.04 -7.04 0.86
N PRO A 123 -8.59 -7.82 -0.09
CA PRO A 123 -8.37 -9.26 -0.19
C PRO A 123 -6.90 -9.69 -0.29
N ASP A 124 -6.04 -8.88 -0.92
CA ASP A 124 -4.59 -9.16 -1.03
C ASP A 124 -3.86 -9.15 0.33
N MET A 125 -4.46 -8.51 1.35
CA MET A 125 -3.92 -8.45 2.71
C MET A 125 -4.64 -9.37 3.70
N ALA A 126 -5.57 -10.20 3.25
CA ALA A 126 -6.18 -11.21 4.10
C ALA A 126 -5.15 -12.29 4.45
N ASP A 127 -4.93 -12.53 5.75
CA ASP A 127 -4.07 -13.61 6.23
C ASP A 127 -4.76 -14.96 5.96
N GLY A 128 -4.45 -15.57 4.81
CA GLY A 128 -4.97 -16.86 4.40
C GLY A 128 -6.47 -16.83 4.06
N SER A 129 -6.86 -17.64 3.09
CA SER A 129 -8.26 -17.84 2.69
C SER A 129 -9.06 -18.47 3.83
N ARG A 130 -9.59 -17.64 4.73
CA ARG A 130 -10.60 -18.09 5.68
C ARG A 130 -11.93 -18.20 4.93
N ILE A 131 -12.16 -19.37 4.33
CA ILE A 131 -13.47 -19.74 3.78
C ILE A 131 -14.44 -19.77 4.97
N VAL A 132 -15.40 -18.85 4.98
CA VAL A 132 -16.57 -18.95 5.86
C VAL A 132 -17.61 -19.73 5.06
N VAL A 133 -17.80 -21.00 5.43
CA VAL A 133 -18.90 -21.85 4.96
C VAL A 133 -20.11 -21.60 5.85
#